data_AF-A0A923J970-F1
#
_entry.id   AF-A0A923J970-F1
#
_cell.length_a   1.000
_cell.length_b   1.000
_cell.length_c   1.000
_cell.angle_alpha   90.00
_cell.angle_beta   90.00
_cell.angle_gamma   90.00
#
_symmetry.space_group_name_H-M   'P 1'
#
loop_
_entity.id
_entity.type
_entity.pdbx_description
1 polymer ?
#
loop_
_entity_poly.entity_id
_entity_poly.type
_entity_poly.pdbx_seq_one_letter_code
_entity_poly.pdbx_strand_id
1 'polypeptide(L)'
;MAIRATEVGSGREIDLERAAEPEMAELLAELHHKTTSGDRPIGGRYVLECREHDQPGQPFHGAWVYLRLDEYKRWILAHFDATLGEHKASRMTDQHRWQQDYWMRAGSDAGHSVEPEKTIPGATVDVLIEGSVKVGVEVQHSGMSEQTAKARTFKAARSGITRLWSGDRPDGPPKWAYRVPTVLTNELPHGFAPRGSWTVVNGLRQLHEFKCARPWFQDTTAQGFGGVCPHTKRPRPCGEWHPKFFPLGGYSVDDVAEQAPDGGLLPIEVSVGVRRIKATYMVRAKDAARFAEMTAGTFIDPDPVARGASEHDEVGPIGPCTADVERRLTALIPQQRGRVETRYLALDHTSACRYCGEPLREVSVRQGIRNHLRCWQESGRP
;
A
#
# COMPACT_ATOMS: atom_id res chain seq x y z
N MET A 1 -8.97 0.29 -26.17
CA MET A 1 -9.05 0.34 -27.65
C MET A 1 -8.95 -1.10 -28.06
N ALA A 2 -10.07 -1.69 -28.49
CA ALA A 2 -10.18 -3.13 -28.71
C ALA A 2 -9.08 -3.61 -29.66
N ILE A 3 -8.24 -4.54 -29.20
CA ILE A 3 -7.13 -5.09 -29.98
C ILE A 3 -7.62 -6.29 -30.76
N ARG A 4 -7.80 -6.10 -32.06
CA ARG A 4 -8.57 -7.01 -32.88
C ARG A 4 -7.77 -7.70 -33.97
N ALA A 5 -8.15 -8.94 -34.22
CA ALA A 5 -7.73 -9.70 -35.38
C ALA A 5 -8.89 -10.50 -35.99
N THR A 6 -8.75 -10.95 -37.23
CA THR A 6 -9.71 -11.84 -37.87
C THR A 6 -9.01 -13.11 -38.33
N GLU A 7 -9.60 -14.26 -38.02
CA GLU A 7 -9.15 -15.53 -38.59
C GLU A 7 -9.61 -15.63 -40.06
N VAL A 8 -8.67 -15.70 -41.01
CA VAL A 8 -8.96 -15.71 -42.45
C VAL A 8 -9.90 -16.82 -42.88
N GLY A 9 -9.72 -18.03 -42.33
CA GLY A 9 -10.45 -19.21 -42.76
C GLY A 9 -11.92 -19.22 -42.34
N SER A 10 -12.24 -18.60 -41.21
CA SER A 10 -13.58 -18.63 -40.60
C SER A 10 -14.27 -17.27 -40.59
N GLY A 11 -13.52 -16.17 -40.80
CA GLY A 11 -13.99 -14.80 -40.61
C GLY A 11 -14.24 -14.43 -39.16
N ARG A 12 -13.88 -15.29 -38.19
CA ARG A 12 -14.11 -15.02 -36.77
C ARG A 12 -13.24 -13.87 -36.28
N GLU A 13 -13.88 -12.90 -35.63
CA GLU A 13 -13.22 -11.78 -34.99
C GLU A 13 -12.70 -12.19 -33.61
N ILE A 14 -11.44 -11.87 -33.36
CA ILE A 14 -10.73 -12.08 -32.10
C ILE A 14 -10.57 -10.70 -31.50
N ASP A 15 -10.98 -10.57 -30.25
CA ASP A 15 -10.77 -9.37 -29.46
C ASP A 15 -9.98 -9.74 -28.21
N LEU A 16 -8.72 -9.30 -28.14
CA LEU A 16 -7.89 -9.57 -26.97
C LEU A 16 -8.43 -8.85 -25.72
N GLU A 17 -9.19 -7.78 -25.86
CA GLU A 17 -9.92 -7.14 -24.75
C GLU A 17 -11.11 -7.99 -24.29
N ARG A 18 -11.39 -9.16 -24.87
CA ARG A 18 -12.42 -10.11 -24.38
C ARG A 18 -11.84 -11.42 -23.89
N ALA A 19 -10.51 -11.53 -23.79
CA ALA A 19 -9.80 -12.78 -23.48
C ALA A 19 -10.16 -13.46 -22.13
N ALA A 20 -10.85 -12.77 -21.23
CA ALA A 20 -11.33 -13.33 -19.96
C ALA A 20 -12.71 -14.01 -20.07
N GLU A 21 -13.46 -13.75 -21.15
CA GLU A 21 -14.72 -14.42 -21.42
C GLU A 21 -14.43 -15.88 -21.79
N PRO A 22 -15.15 -16.87 -21.22
CA PRO A 22 -14.86 -18.29 -21.43
C PRO A 22 -14.76 -18.68 -22.91
N GLU A 23 -15.71 -18.22 -23.73
CA GLU A 23 -15.74 -18.49 -25.17
C GLU A 23 -14.51 -17.92 -25.90
N MET A 24 -14.09 -16.71 -25.54
CA MET A 24 -12.91 -16.08 -26.14
C MET A 24 -11.62 -16.74 -25.63
N ALA A 25 -11.56 -17.13 -24.36
CA ALA A 25 -10.42 -17.85 -23.79
C ALA A 25 -10.19 -19.20 -24.48
N GLU A 26 -11.27 -19.96 -24.72
CA GLU A 26 -11.22 -21.22 -25.48
C GLU A 26 -10.74 -20.99 -26.91
N LEU A 27 -11.29 -19.98 -27.60
CA LEU A 27 -10.88 -19.62 -28.95
C LEU A 27 -9.39 -19.22 -29.02
N LEU A 28 -8.92 -18.40 -28.09
CA LEU A 28 -7.53 -17.97 -28.03
C LEU A 28 -6.57 -19.14 -27.76
N ALA A 29 -6.95 -20.07 -26.87
CA ALA A 29 -6.18 -21.27 -26.62
C ALA A 29 -6.12 -22.18 -27.86
N GLU A 30 -7.25 -22.39 -28.53
CA GLU A 30 -7.35 -23.15 -29.78
C GLU A 30 -6.43 -22.54 -30.85
N LEU A 31 -6.54 -21.24 -31.07
CA LEU A 31 -5.76 -20.53 -32.09
C LEU A 31 -4.28 -20.47 -31.74
N HIS A 32 -3.91 -20.27 -30.48
CA HIS A 32 -2.50 -20.23 -30.07
C HIS A 32 -1.75 -21.53 -30.37
N HIS A 33 -2.40 -22.68 -30.19
CA HIS A 33 -1.83 -23.97 -30.57
C HIS A 33 -1.62 -24.10 -32.09
N LYS A 34 -2.40 -23.37 -32.89
CA LYS A 34 -2.40 -23.44 -34.35
C LYS A 34 -1.55 -22.35 -35.01
N THR A 35 -1.27 -21.25 -34.30
CA THR A 35 -0.52 -20.09 -34.80
C THR A 35 0.86 -19.94 -34.14
N THR A 36 1.55 -21.03 -33.81
CA THR A 36 2.85 -20.96 -33.11
C THR A 36 3.94 -20.28 -33.94
N SER A 37 4.85 -19.56 -33.26
CA SER A 37 5.96 -18.85 -33.89
C SER A 37 6.91 -19.82 -34.57
N GLY A 38 7.04 -19.76 -35.89
CA GLY A 38 8.06 -20.53 -36.61
C GLY A 38 7.83 -20.59 -38.10
N ASP A 39 6.59 -20.78 -38.53
CA ASP A 39 6.25 -20.89 -39.94
C ASP A 39 5.39 -19.71 -40.37
N ARG A 40 5.80 -19.03 -41.45
CA ARG A 40 4.87 -18.17 -42.20
C ARG A 40 3.65 -19.02 -42.56
N PRO A 41 2.44 -18.45 -42.62
CA PRO A 41 1.26 -19.26 -42.91
C PRO A 41 1.34 -19.87 -44.31
N ILE A 42 1.76 -21.14 -44.38
CA ILE A 42 1.73 -21.94 -45.61
C ILE A 42 0.31 -22.52 -45.71
N GLY A 43 -0.58 -21.84 -46.44
CA GLY A 43 -1.83 -22.45 -46.92
C GLY A 43 -3.15 -21.98 -46.31
N GLY A 44 -3.29 -20.72 -45.90
CA GLY A 44 -4.60 -20.08 -45.64
C GLY A 44 -5.43 -20.62 -44.47
N ARG A 45 -4.97 -21.68 -43.78
CA ARG A 45 -5.59 -22.19 -42.55
C ARG A 45 -4.84 -21.60 -41.36
N TYR A 46 -5.58 -20.94 -40.46
CA TYR A 46 -5.09 -20.34 -39.21
C TYR A 46 -4.17 -19.13 -39.39
N VAL A 47 -4.53 -18.25 -40.32
CA VAL A 47 -3.89 -16.94 -40.46
C VAL A 47 -4.73 -15.90 -39.74
N LEU A 48 -4.10 -15.07 -38.91
CA LEU A 48 -4.77 -13.95 -38.26
C LEU A 48 -4.40 -12.64 -38.97
N GLU A 49 -5.41 -11.90 -39.37
CA GLU A 49 -5.29 -10.55 -39.94
C GLU A 49 -5.40 -9.53 -38.82
N CYS A 50 -4.40 -8.65 -38.68
CA CYS A 50 -4.49 -7.53 -37.75
C CYS A 50 -5.55 -6.53 -38.23
N ARG A 51 -6.43 -6.09 -37.33
CA ARG A 51 -7.46 -5.07 -37.62
C ARG A 51 -7.13 -3.69 -37.04
N GLU A 52 -6.03 -3.55 -36.29
CA GLU A 52 -5.62 -2.29 -35.66
C GLU A 52 -5.15 -1.21 -36.64
N HIS A 53 -4.89 -1.59 -37.88
CA HIS A 53 -4.35 -0.74 -38.92
C HIS A 53 -5.34 -0.53 -40.08
N ASP A 54 -6.55 -1.11 -39.99
CA ASP A 54 -7.58 -0.92 -41.00
C ASP A 54 -8.03 0.55 -41.00
N GLN A 55 -7.81 1.24 -42.12
CA GLN A 55 -8.39 2.56 -42.37
C GLN A 55 -9.75 2.40 -43.06
N PRO A 56 -10.78 3.20 -42.70
CA PRO A 56 -12.06 3.15 -43.38
C PRO A 56 -11.90 3.33 -44.91
N GLY A 57 -12.33 2.32 -45.67
CA GLY A 57 -12.30 2.35 -47.13
C GLY A 57 -10.98 1.93 -47.79
N GLN A 58 -9.97 1.47 -47.03
CA GLN A 58 -8.77 0.86 -47.60
C GLN A 58 -8.84 -0.67 -47.54
N PRO A 59 -8.42 -1.39 -48.60
CA PRO A 59 -8.28 -2.84 -48.55
C PRO A 59 -7.18 -3.25 -47.55
N PHE A 60 -7.33 -4.47 -47.04
CA PHE A 60 -6.40 -5.10 -46.10
C PHE A 60 -4.93 -4.93 -46.53
N HIS A 61 -4.10 -4.46 -45.60
CA HIS A 61 -2.72 -4.04 -45.87
C HIS A 61 -1.67 -5.14 -45.55
N GLY A 62 -2.08 -6.40 -45.43
CA GLY A 62 -1.13 -7.53 -45.34
C GLY A 62 -0.48 -7.72 -43.97
N ALA A 63 -1.01 -7.13 -42.90
CA ALA A 63 -0.47 -7.28 -41.55
C ALA A 63 -0.92 -8.58 -40.90
N TRP A 64 -0.13 -9.62 -41.11
CA TRP A 64 -0.33 -10.93 -40.51
C TRP A 64 0.21 -10.99 -39.08
N VAL A 65 -0.61 -11.50 -38.18
CA VAL A 65 -0.28 -11.66 -36.76
C VAL A 65 -0.40 -13.11 -36.31
N TYR A 66 0.20 -13.41 -35.17
CA TYR A 66 0.06 -14.68 -34.48
C TYR A 66 -0.12 -14.46 -32.97
N LEU A 67 -0.78 -15.42 -32.31
CA LEU A 67 -1.00 -15.36 -30.87
C LEU A 67 0.18 -15.96 -30.12
N ARG A 68 0.68 -15.24 -29.12
CA ARG A 68 1.59 -15.80 -28.10
C ARG A 68 1.23 -15.28 -26.71
N LEU A 69 1.80 -15.94 -25.70
CA LEU A 69 1.78 -15.47 -24.33
C LEU A 69 3.10 -14.72 -24.04
N ASP A 70 3.01 -13.60 -23.32
CA ASP A 70 4.19 -12.93 -22.79
C ASP A 70 4.69 -13.57 -21.48
N GLU A 71 5.75 -13.01 -20.89
CA GLU A 71 6.33 -13.49 -19.62
C GLU A 71 5.34 -13.46 -18.43
N TYR A 72 4.24 -12.70 -18.54
CA TYR A 72 3.19 -12.59 -17.55
C TYR A 72 1.93 -13.39 -17.93
N LYS A 73 2.04 -14.33 -18.88
CA LYS A 73 0.91 -15.15 -19.35
C LYS A 73 -0.23 -14.33 -19.96
N ARG A 74 0.07 -13.18 -20.58
CA ARG A 74 -0.93 -12.35 -21.28
C ARG A 74 -0.93 -12.66 -22.77
N TRP A 75 -2.12 -12.72 -23.36
CA TRP A 75 -2.29 -12.83 -24.79
C TRP A 75 -1.80 -11.59 -25.51
N ILE A 76 -1.00 -11.80 -26.57
CA ILE A 76 -0.52 -10.75 -27.45
C ILE A 76 -0.68 -11.19 -28.92
N LEU A 77 -1.01 -10.23 -29.78
CA LEU A 77 -0.94 -10.38 -31.24
C LEU A 77 0.41 -9.84 -31.69
N ALA A 78 1.31 -10.73 -32.09
CA ALA A 78 2.62 -10.34 -32.60
C ALA A 78 2.59 -10.37 -34.13
N HIS A 79 3.11 -9.33 -34.79
CA HIS A 79 3.25 -9.36 -36.24
C HIS A 79 4.35 -10.33 -36.67
N PHE A 80 4.15 -11.01 -37.80
CA PHE A 80 5.23 -11.79 -38.44
C PHE A 80 6.33 -10.88 -38.98
N ASP A 81 5.96 -9.66 -39.42
CA ASP A 81 6.91 -8.60 -39.72
C ASP A 81 7.24 -7.84 -38.43
N ALA A 82 8.46 -8.04 -37.92
CA ALA A 82 8.92 -7.43 -36.68
C ALA A 82 8.93 -5.89 -36.73
N THR A 83 8.92 -5.27 -37.91
CA THR A 83 8.89 -3.80 -38.05
C THR A 83 7.54 -3.18 -37.66
N LEU A 84 6.46 -3.97 -37.69
CA LEU A 84 5.11 -3.54 -37.31
C LEU A 84 4.82 -3.67 -35.80
N GLY A 85 5.72 -4.32 -35.05
CA GLY A 85 5.64 -4.43 -33.60
C GLY A 85 4.67 -5.51 -33.11
N GLU A 86 4.08 -5.30 -31.94
CA GLU A 86 3.16 -6.24 -31.29
C GLU A 86 2.03 -5.48 -30.58
N HIS A 87 0.82 -6.05 -30.63
CA HIS A 87 -0.33 -5.55 -29.90
C HIS A 87 -0.56 -6.40 -28.66
N LYS A 88 -0.56 -5.76 -27.50
CA LYS A 88 -0.85 -6.40 -26.21
C LYS A 88 -2.15 -5.84 -25.73
N ALA A 89 -3.11 -6.71 -25.38
CA ALA A 89 -4.28 -6.25 -24.61
C ALA A 89 -3.76 -5.61 -23.33
N SER A 90 -3.66 -4.28 -23.34
CA SER A 90 -3.53 -3.49 -22.14
C SER A 90 -4.92 -3.44 -21.55
N ARG A 91 -5.35 -4.56 -20.97
CA ARG A 91 -6.60 -4.56 -20.23
C ARG A 91 -6.29 -3.89 -18.91
N MET A 92 -6.52 -2.57 -18.87
CA MET A 92 -7.14 -2.00 -17.68
C MET A 92 -8.33 -2.90 -17.40
N THR A 93 -8.20 -3.77 -16.40
CA THR A 93 -9.27 -4.68 -16.02
C THR A 93 -10.47 -3.87 -15.55
N ASP A 94 -11.67 -4.43 -15.56
CA ASP A 94 -12.84 -3.74 -14.99
C ASP A 94 -12.56 -3.32 -13.54
N GLN A 95 -11.78 -4.12 -12.81
CA GLN A 95 -11.33 -3.78 -11.45
C GLN A 95 -10.36 -2.60 -11.42
N HIS A 96 -9.39 -2.54 -12.34
CA HIS A 96 -8.47 -1.40 -12.46
C HIS A 96 -9.24 -0.13 -12.79
N ARG A 97 -10.16 -0.19 -13.76
CA ARG A 97 -11.04 0.93 -14.11
C ARG A 97 -11.89 1.36 -12.92
N TRP A 98 -12.49 0.40 -12.22
CA TRP A 98 -13.31 0.67 -11.05
C TRP A 98 -12.53 1.39 -9.94
N GLN A 99 -11.27 1.00 -9.74
CA GLN A 99 -10.39 1.67 -8.78
C GLN A 99 -10.00 3.09 -9.21
N GLN A 100 -9.74 3.30 -10.50
CA GLN A 100 -9.53 4.65 -11.03
C GLN A 100 -10.78 5.52 -10.83
N ASP A 101 -11.96 5.01 -11.19
CA ASP A 101 -13.24 5.69 -11.02
C ASP A 101 -13.48 6.04 -9.54
N TYR A 102 -13.13 5.14 -8.62
CA TYR A 102 -13.20 5.43 -7.19
C TYR A 102 -12.26 6.56 -6.78
N TRP A 103 -10.99 6.52 -7.21
CA TRP A 103 -10.03 7.60 -6.92
C TRP A 103 -10.49 8.96 -7.48
N MET A 104 -11.04 8.97 -8.70
CA MET A 104 -11.62 10.18 -9.29
C MET A 104 -12.79 10.71 -8.46
N ARG A 105 -13.72 9.84 -8.07
CA ARG A 105 -14.87 10.21 -7.24
C ARG A 105 -14.40 10.74 -5.88
N ALA A 106 -13.50 10.04 -5.22
CA ALA A 106 -12.95 10.42 -3.92
C ALA A 106 -12.28 11.80 -3.96
N GLY A 107 -11.48 12.08 -5.01
CA GLY A 107 -10.88 13.41 -5.21
C GLY A 107 -11.92 14.49 -5.51
N SER A 108 -12.90 14.19 -6.37
CA SER A 108 -14.01 15.13 -6.68
C SER A 108 -14.85 15.46 -5.45
N ASP A 109 -15.21 14.45 -4.65
CA ASP A 109 -15.99 14.60 -3.42
C ASP A 109 -15.23 15.41 -2.35
N ALA A 110 -13.90 15.41 -2.39
CA ALA A 110 -13.03 16.25 -1.57
C ALA A 110 -12.91 17.71 -2.11
N GLY A 111 -13.51 18.01 -3.26
CA GLY A 111 -13.49 19.34 -3.88
C GLY A 111 -12.28 19.61 -4.77
N HIS A 112 -11.48 18.60 -5.11
CA HIS A 112 -10.30 18.73 -5.96
C HIS A 112 -10.65 18.63 -7.45
N SER A 113 -9.81 19.25 -8.30
CA SER A 113 -9.86 19.00 -9.74
C SER A 113 -9.25 17.63 -10.04
N VAL A 114 -9.96 16.80 -10.80
CA VAL A 114 -9.51 15.45 -11.16
C VAL A 114 -9.48 15.25 -12.67
N GLU A 115 -8.44 14.57 -13.16
CA GLU A 115 -8.31 14.20 -14.56
C GLU A 115 -7.94 12.71 -14.70
N PRO A 116 -8.71 11.92 -15.47
CA PRO A 116 -8.33 10.55 -15.80
C PRO A 116 -7.17 10.52 -16.81
N GLU A 117 -6.33 9.50 -16.71
CA GLU A 117 -5.31 9.10 -17.70
C GLU A 117 -4.43 10.27 -18.22
N LYS A 118 -3.99 11.14 -17.30
CA LYS A 118 -3.19 12.31 -17.69
C LYS A 118 -1.82 11.90 -18.20
N THR A 119 -1.58 12.18 -19.48
CA THR A 119 -0.25 12.02 -20.08
C THR A 119 0.65 13.18 -19.68
N ILE A 120 1.84 12.84 -19.20
CA ILE A 120 2.90 13.77 -18.78
C ILE A 120 4.20 13.44 -19.53
N PRO A 121 5.20 14.32 -19.57
CA PRO A 121 6.46 14.02 -20.24
C PRO A 121 7.10 12.69 -19.81
N GLY A 122 7.01 11.69 -20.68
CA GLY A 122 7.62 10.36 -20.52
C GLY A 122 6.87 9.38 -19.61
N ALA A 123 5.67 9.70 -19.14
CA ALA A 123 4.81 8.80 -18.36
C ALA A 123 3.32 9.16 -18.51
N THR A 124 2.44 8.25 -18.13
CA THR A 124 1.00 8.54 -17.93
C THR A 124 0.70 8.29 -16.46
N VAL A 125 -0.21 9.06 -15.89
CA VAL A 125 -0.81 8.78 -14.58
C VAL A 125 -2.26 8.36 -14.74
N ASP A 126 -2.69 7.39 -13.94
CA ASP A 126 -4.04 6.82 -14.04
C ASP A 126 -5.10 7.84 -13.62
N VAL A 127 -4.86 8.53 -12.50
CA VAL A 127 -5.70 9.63 -12.02
C VAL A 127 -4.80 10.75 -11.54
N LEU A 128 -4.99 11.95 -12.07
CA LEU A 128 -4.39 13.16 -11.54
C LEU A 128 -5.42 13.85 -10.62
N ILE A 129 -5.02 14.15 -9.40
CA ILE A 129 -5.80 14.95 -8.45
C ILE A 129 -4.99 16.22 -8.16
N GLU A 130 -5.57 17.39 -8.45
CA GLU A 130 -4.91 18.69 -8.30
C GLU A 130 -5.43 19.44 -7.07
N GLY A 131 -4.57 19.61 -6.08
CA GLY A 131 -4.74 20.51 -4.95
C GLY A 131 -3.56 21.49 -4.84
N SER A 132 -3.16 21.83 -3.61
CA SER A 132 -1.92 22.59 -3.37
C SER A 132 -0.67 21.81 -3.86
N VAL A 133 -0.78 20.49 -3.89
CA VAL A 133 0.17 19.54 -4.47
C VAL A 133 -0.54 18.73 -5.56
N LYS A 134 0.11 18.55 -6.71
CA LYS A 134 -0.40 17.65 -7.76
C LYS A 134 -0.07 16.21 -7.41
N VAL A 135 -1.09 15.36 -7.28
CA VAL A 135 -0.92 13.94 -6.95
C VAL A 135 -1.36 13.09 -8.13
N GLY A 136 -0.43 12.31 -8.69
CA GLY A 136 -0.72 11.33 -9.74
C GLY A 136 -0.85 9.95 -9.12
N VAL A 137 -2.07 9.45 -9.02
CA VAL A 137 -2.36 8.10 -8.52
C VAL A 137 -2.10 7.09 -9.62
N GLU A 138 -1.47 5.98 -9.25
CA GLU A 138 -1.23 4.80 -10.09
C GLU A 138 -1.89 3.60 -9.47
N VAL A 139 -2.83 2.99 -10.18
CA VAL A 139 -3.43 1.74 -9.76
C VAL A 139 -2.62 0.58 -10.35
N GLN A 140 -2.14 -0.33 -9.50
CA GLN A 140 -1.25 -1.40 -9.95
C GLN A 140 -1.72 -2.79 -9.48
N HIS A 141 -2.34 -3.52 -10.40
CA HIS A 141 -2.76 -4.92 -10.24
C HIS A 141 -1.67 -5.93 -10.59
N SER A 142 -0.94 -5.68 -11.68
CA SER A 142 0.00 -6.64 -12.26
C SER A 142 1.41 -6.55 -11.67
N GLY A 143 2.22 -7.59 -11.91
CA GLY A 143 3.61 -7.62 -11.44
C GLY A 143 4.40 -6.47 -12.05
N MET A 144 5.03 -5.66 -11.22
CA MET A 144 5.94 -4.59 -11.65
C MET A 144 7.27 -4.73 -10.94
N SER A 145 8.36 -4.36 -11.61
CA SER A 145 9.68 -4.28 -10.99
C SER A 145 9.85 -3.02 -10.14
N GLU A 146 10.71 -3.09 -9.12
CA GLU A 146 11.12 -1.91 -8.33
C GLU A 146 11.70 -0.80 -9.21
N GLN A 147 12.52 -1.16 -10.20
CA GLN A 147 13.17 -0.20 -11.08
C GLN A 147 12.16 0.55 -11.95
N THR A 148 11.15 -0.15 -12.47
CA THR A 148 10.07 0.45 -13.26
C THR A 148 9.25 1.43 -12.42
N ALA A 149 8.87 1.04 -11.20
CA ALA A 149 8.13 1.89 -10.29
C ALA A 149 8.91 3.17 -9.95
N LYS A 150 10.20 3.05 -9.61
CA LYS A 150 11.08 4.20 -9.35
C LYS A 150 11.23 5.11 -10.56
N ALA A 151 11.47 4.54 -11.74
CA ALA A 151 11.63 5.31 -12.96
C ALA A 151 10.38 6.13 -13.30
N ARG A 152 9.19 5.53 -13.19
CA ARG A 152 7.90 6.21 -13.39
C ARG A 152 7.65 7.29 -12.34
N THR A 153 7.94 7.00 -11.07
CA THR A 153 7.87 7.98 -9.96
C THR A 153 8.77 9.17 -10.20
N PHE A 154 10.02 8.93 -10.63
CA PHE A 154 10.97 10.00 -10.92
C PHE A 154 10.53 10.89 -12.09
N LYS A 155 9.97 10.31 -13.15
CA LYS A 155 9.44 11.08 -14.29
C LYS A 155 8.25 11.97 -13.90
N ALA A 156 7.34 11.45 -13.08
CA ALA A 156 6.25 12.24 -12.52
C ALA A 156 6.76 13.38 -11.65
N ALA A 157 7.72 13.12 -10.77
CA ALA A 157 8.33 14.15 -9.93
C ALA A 157 8.98 15.28 -10.75
N ARG A 158 9.65 14.95 -11.87
CA ARG A 158 10.19 15.98 -12.79
C ARG A 158 9.11 16.85 -13.45
N SER A 159 7.88 16.36 -13.49
CA SER A 159 6.71 17.10 -14.00
C SER A 159 5.94 17.82 -12.87
N GLY A 160 6.52 17.93 -11.67
CA GLY A 160 5.89 18.55 -10.50
C GLY A 160 4.76 17.72 -9.89
N ILE A 161 4.70 16.41 -10.18
CA ILE A 161 3.63 15.52 -9.72
C ILE A 161 4.18 14.52 -8.71
N THR A 162 3.55 14.46 -7.54
CA THR A 162 3.78 13.43 -6.53
C THR A 162 3.08 12.15 -6.98
N ARG A 163 3.84 11.15 -7.44
CA ARG A 163 3.26 9.87 -7.87
C ARG A 163 2.96 8.98 -6.67
N LEU A 164 1.69 8.64 -6.46
CA LEU A 164 1.20 7.76 -5.41
C LEU A 164 0.80 6.40 -5.99
N TRP A 165 1.44 5.34 -5.55
CA TRP A 165 1.10 3.97 -5.98
C TRP A 165 0.03 3.36 -5.08
N SER A 166 -1.07 2.93 -5.68
CA SER A 166 -2.19 2.23 -5.07
C SER A 166 -2.21 0.78 -5.53
N GLY A 167 -2.37 -0.16 -4.61
CA GLY A 167 -2.50 -1.58 -4.97
C GLY A 167 -3.17 -2.41 -3.88
N ASP A 168 -3.99 -3.36 -4.31
CA ASP A 168 -4.79 -4.27 -3.49
C ASP A 168 -4.25 -5.71 -3.58
N ARG A 169 -3.00 -5.91 -3.14
CA ARG A 169 -2.39 -7.25 -3.15
C ARG A 169 -2.56 -7.95 -1.79
N PRO A 170 -3.39 -9.00 -1.69
CA PRO A 170 -3.60 -9.73 -0.44
C PRO A 170 -2.37 -10.56 -0.03
N ASP A 171 -1.57 -11.04 -0.99
CA ASP A 171 -0.42 -11.93 -0.76
C ASP A 171 0.85 -11.23 -0.24
N GLY A 172 0.71 -9.98 0.19
CA GLY A 172 1.78 -9.18 0.78
C GLY A 172 2.26 -8.02 -0.11
N PRO A 173 3.08 -7.13 0.46
CA PRO A 173 3.51 -5.92 -0.24
C PRO A 173 4.38 -6.29 -1.45
N PRO A 174 4.12 -5.70 -2.63
CA PRO A 174 4.95 -5.93 -3.80
C PRO A 174 6.38 -5.47 -3.57
N LYS A 175 7.36 -6.01 -4.31
CA LYS A 175 8.80 -5.70 -4.12
C LYS A 175 9.12 -4.20 -4.23
N TRP A 176 8.32 -3.46 -4.99
CA TRP A 176 8.44 -2.01 -5.14
C TRP A 176 7.78 -1.21 -4.02
N ALA A 177 6.91 -1.83 -3.20
CA ALA A 177 6.29 -1.14 -2.07
C ALA A 177 7.36 -0.61 -1.13
N TYR A 178 7.12 0.58 -0.58
CA TYR A 178 8.07 1.31 0.26
C TYR A 178 9.36 1.72 -0.46
N ARG A 179 9.45 1.60 -1.79
CA ARG A 179 10.55 2.17 -2.59
C ARG A 179 10.14 3.42 -3.36
N VAL A 180 8.84 3.66 -3.36
CA VAL A 180 8.11 4.76 -3.97
C VAL A 180 6.95 5.09 -3.01
N PRO A 181 6.33 6.28 -3.12
CA PRO A 181 5.14 6.60 -2.32
C PRO A 181 4.05 5.57 -2.59
N THR A 182 3.56 4.89 -1.55
CA THR A 182 2.63 3.76 -1.71
C THR A 182 1.54 3.81 -0.65
N VAL A 183 0.32 3.50 -1.08
CA VAL A 183 -0.80 3.06 -0.25
C VAL A 183 -1.21 1.67 -0.70
N LEU A 184 -1.29 0.74 0.25
CA LEU A 184 -1.81 -0.59 -0.01
C LEU A 184 -3.19 -0.66 0.62
N THR A 185 -4.15 -1.14 -0.15
CA THR A 185 -5.57 -1.16 0.23
C THR A 185 -6.07 -2.59 0.40
N ASN A 186 -7.24 -2.74 1.02
CA ASN A 186 -7.99 -3.98 0.86
C ASN A 186 -8.53 -4.07 -0.58
N GLU A 187 -8.99 -5.25 -0.97
CA GLU A 187 -9.70 -5.41 -2.24
C GLU A 187 -10.93 -4.50 -2.25
N LEU A 188 -11.08 -3.72 -3.33
CA LEU A 188 -12.27 -2.92 -3.57
C LEU A 188 -13.35 -3.85 -4.13
N PRO A 189 -14.49 -4.05 -3.43
CA PRO A 189 -15.57 -4.85 -3.99
C PRO A 189 -16.07 -4.23 -5.31
N HIS A 190 -16.33 -5.08 -6.30
CA HIS A 190 -16.95 -4.65 -7.55
C HIS A 190 -18.36 -4.10 -7.30
N GLY A 191 -18.70 -2.99 -7.99
CA GLY A 191 -19.98 -2.30 -7.83
C GLY A 191 -19.96 -1.23 -6.73
N PHE A 192 -21.12 -0.69 -6.36
CA PHE A 192 -21.19 0.49 -5.49
C PHE A 192 -20.43 0.31 -4.17
N ALA A 193 -19.40 1.13 -3.98
CA ALA A 193 -18.61 1.18 -2.77
C ALA A 193 -18.88 2.52 -2.06
N PRO A 194 -19.52 2.53 -0.87
CA PRO A 194 -19.74 3.73 -0.08
C PRO A 194 -18.42 4.49 0.22
N ARG A 195 -18.52 5.76 0.57
CA ARG A 195 -17.36 6.50 1.12
C ARG A 195 -16.81 5.76 2.33
N GLY A 196 -15.49 5.64 2.43
CA GLY A 196 -14.82 4.98 3.56
C GLY A 196 -14.78 3.46 3.49
N SER A 197 -15.43 2.81 2.51
CA SER A 197 -15.43 1.34 2.41
C SER A 197 -14.12 0.77 1.86
N TRP A 198 -13.35 1.57 1.11
CA TRP A 198 -12.04 1.18 0.59
C TRP A 198 -10.94 1.69 1.51
N THR A 199 -10.42 0.79 2.33
CA THR A 199 -9.52 1.09 3.44
C THR A 199 -8.06 0.89 3.09
N VAL A 200 -7.20 1.75 3.63
CA VAL A 200 -5.75 1.59 3.54
C VAL A 200 -5.30 0.59 4.61
N VAL A 201 -4.75 -0.53 4.16
CA VAL A 201 -4.22 -1.59 5.05
C VAL A 201 -2.73 -1.39 5.34
N ASN A 202 -2.00 -0.71 4.46
CA ASN A 202 -0.57 -0.46 4.64
C ASN A 202 -0.06 0.71 3.77
N GLY A 203 1.24 1.02 3.84
CA GLY A 203 1.87 2.10 3.08
C GLY A 203 1.99 3.40 3.87
N LEU A 204 0.93 3.82 4.57
CA LEU A 204 0.95 4.99 5.45
C LEU A 204 1.72 4.72 6.75
N ARG A 205 2.47 5.72 7.20
CA ARG A 205 3.24 5.68 8.44
C ARG A 205 3.00 6.91 9.29
N GLN A 206 3.16 6.73 10.59
CA GLN A 206 3.23 7.79 11.59
C GLN A 206 4.60 7.76 12.25
N LEU A 207 5.14 8.94 12.51
CA LEU A 207 6.41 9.10 13.21
C LEU A 207 6.17 9.03 14.72
N HIS A 208 7.02 8.28 15.40
CA HIS A 208 7.14 8.23 16.84
C HIS A 208 8.59 8.43 17.23
N GLU A 209 8.83 9.12 18.33
CA GLU A 209 10.16 9.48 18.81
C GLU A 209 10.54 8.57 19.97
N PHE A 210 11.71 7.96 19.89
CA PHE A 210 12.24 7.13 20.95
C PHE A 210 13.63 7.61 21.34
N LYS A 211 13.85 7.80 22.64
CA LYS A 211 15.16 8.15 23.17
C LYS A 211 16.08 6.94 23.11
N CYS A 212 17.26 7.11 22.52
CA CYS A 212 18.31 6.10 22.42
C CYS A 212 18.99 5.90 23.79
N ALA A 213 18.25 5.32 24.73
CA ALA A 213 18.65 5.04 26.10
C ALA A 213 17.89 3.81 26.62
N ARG A 214 18.24 3.29 27.80
CA ARG A 214 17.46 2.21 28.43
C ARG A 214 16.06 2.72 28.83
N PRO A 215 15.01 1.87 28.78
CA PRO A 215 15.04 0.46 28.36
C PRO A 215 15.04 0.27 26.82
N TRP A 216 14.59 1.26 26.07
CA TRP A 216 14.37 1.20 24.62
C TRP A 216 15.58 0.76 23.81
N PHE A 217 16.79 1.06 24.27
CA PHE A 217 18.01 0.66 23.59
C PHE A 217 18.15 -0.86 23.47
N GLN A 218 17.82 -1.61 24.51
CA GLN A 218 17.98 -3.08 24.53
C GLN A 218 16.71 -3.82 24.10
N ASP A 219 15.59 -3.12 24.03
CA ASP A 219 14.34 -3.70 23.57
C ASP A 219 14.47 -4.16 22.10
N THR A 220 14.12 -5.42 21.84
CA THR A 220 14.17 -6.06 20.53
C THR A 220 12.81 -6.05 19.82
N THR A 221 11.77 -5.50 20.44
CA THR A 221 10.46 -5.29 19.81
C THR A 221 10.54 -4.18 18.76
N ALA A 222 9.44 -3.96 18.02
CA ALA A 222 9.33 -2.85 17.07
C ALA A 222 9.59 -1.47 17.72
N GLN A 223 9.34 -1.33 19.03
CA GLN A 223 9.52 -0.10 19.78
C GLN A 223 10.98 0.12 20.21
N GLY A 224 11.80 -0.92 20.31
CA GLY A 224 13.20 -0.84 20.75
C GLY A 224 14.28 -0.84 19.66
N PHE A 225 15.49 -0.42 20.00
CA PHE A 225 16.62 -0.28 19.05
C PHE A 225 17.43 -1.56 18.84
N GLY A 226 17.08 -2.67 19.49
CA GLY A 226 17.75 -3.96 19.32
C GLY A 226 19.23 -3.95 19.66
N GLY A 227 19.66 -3.05 20.55
CA GLY A 227 21.04 -2.91 21.00
C GLY A 227 21.96 -2.17 20.03
N VAL A 228 21.44 -1.50 18.99
CA VAL A 228 22.27 -0.75 18.02
C VAL A 228 21.69 0.65 17.80
N CYS A 229 22.50 1.68 18.01
CA CYS A 229 22.08 3.06 17.78
C CYS A 229 21.88 3.32 16.25
N PRO A 230 20.69 3.80 15.82
CA PRO A 230 20.41 4.12 14.42
C PRO A 230 21.35 5.15 13.79
N HIS A 231 21.84 6.11 14.56
CA HIS A 231 22.70 7.18 14.06
C HIS A 231 24.17 6.75 14.01
N THR A 232 24.72 6.33 15.16
CA THR A 232 26.15 5.98 15.27
C THR A 232 26.49 4.59 14.73
N LYS A 233 25.47 3.74 14.53
CA LYS A 233 25.60 2.31 14.14
C LYS A 233 26.45 1.49 15.11
N ARG A 234 26.62 1.94 16.36
CA ARG A 234 27.40 1.27 17.41
C ARG A 234 26.50 0.54 18.41
N PRO A 235 27.00 -0.52 19.09
CA PRO A 235 26.28 -1.22 20.15
C PRO A 235 26.30 -0.43 21.48
N ARG A 236 26.11 0.89 21.41
CA ARG A 236 26.00 1.78 22.56
C ARG A 236 24.91 2.83 22.32
N PRO A 237 24.09 3.18 23.32
CA PRO A 237 23.13 4.26 23.21
C PRO A 237 23.87 5.58 22.99
N CYS A 238 23.35 6.46 22.13
CA CYS A 238 23.89 7.81 21.99
C CYS A 238 23.18 8.84 22.87
N GLY A 239 22.10 8.46 23.57
CA GLY A 239 21.30 9.38 24.39
C GLY A 239 20.29 10.24 23.62
N GLU A 240 20.46 10.35 22.31
CA GLU A 240 19.63 11.19 21.43
C GLU A 240 18.28 10.56 21.06
N TRP A 241 17.35 11.40 20.63
CA TRP A 241 16.06 10.98 20.09
C TRP A 241 16.18 10.50 18.65
N HIS A 242 15.48 9.42 18.32
CA HIS A 242 15.47 8.85 16.97
C HIS A 242 14.05 8.60 16.46
N PRO A 243 13.80 8.85 15.17
CA PRO A 243 12.51 8.60 14.57
C PRO A 243 12.29 7.11 14.35
N LYS A 244 11.07 6.65 14.63
CA LYS A 244 10.55 5.34 14.28
C LYS A 244 9.22 5.47 13.59
N PHE A 245 8.99 4.64 12.59
CA PHE A 245 7.80 4.70 11.74
C PHE A 245 6.91 3.50 12.00
N PHE A 246 5.69 3.77 12.44
CA PHE A 246 4.66 2.75 12.70
C PHE A 246 3.57 2.84 11.65
N PRO A 247 2.86 1.74 11.35
CA PRO A 247 1.66 1.80 10.53
C PRO A 247 0.70 2.88 11.04
N LEU A 248 0.21 3.69 10.11
CA LEU A 248 -0.88 4.63 10.35
C LEU A 248 -2.17 3.95 9.84
N GLY A 249 -2.98 3.46 10.77
CA GLY A 249 -4.26 2.80 10.47
C GLY A 249 -5.43 3.77 10.53
N GLY A 250 -6.62 3.29 10.14
CA GLY A 250 -7.87 4.06 10.21
C GLY A 250 -8.08 5.05 9.07
N TYR A 251 -7.35 4.90 7.97
CA TYR A 251 -7.50 5.72 6.76
C TYR A 251 -8.27 4.96 5.69
N SER A 252 -9.17 5.64 4.99
CA SER A 252 -9.71 5.21 3.71
C SER A 252 -8.93 5.81 2.53
N VAL A 253 -9.23 5.32 1.33
CA VAL A 253 -8.78 5.95 0.08
C VAL A 253 -9.32 7.37 -0.04
N ASP A 254 -10.53 7.63 0.44
CA ASP A 254 -11.11 8.98 0.49
C ASP A 254 -10.26 9.94 1.34
N ASP A 255 -9.83 9.51 2.53
CA ASP A 255 -8.97 10.32 3.39
C ASP A 255 -7.62 10.65 2.72
N VAL A 256 -7.10 9.72 1.91
CA VAL A 256 -5.86 9.94 1.16
C VAL A 256 -6.09 10.86 -0.03
N ALA A 257 -7.18 10.68 -0.78
CA ALA A 257 -7.56 11.51 -1.90
C ALA A 257 -7.87 12.96 -1.48
N GLU A 258 -8.32 13.15 -0.24
CA GLU A 258 -8.51 14.45 0.38
C GLU A 258 -7.17 15.06 0.83
N GLN A 259 -6.42 14.36 1.68
CA GLN A 259 -5.26 14.95 2.35
C GLN A 259 -3.98 15.03 1.50
N ALA A 260 -3.76 14.11 0.56
CA ALA A 260 -2.51 14.12 -0.21
C ALA A 260 -2.42 15.33 -1.17
N PRO A 261 -3.47 15.67 -1.95
CA PRO A 261 -3.46 16.88 -2.79
C PRO A 261 -3.39 18.18 -1.99
N ASP A 262 -3.90 18.19 -0.75
CA ASP A 262 -3.78 19.34 0.16
C ASP A 262 -2.39 19.48 0.79
N GLY A 263 -1.50 18.51 0.57
CA GLY A 263 -0.19 18.45 1.21
C GLY A 263 -0.23 17.99 2.66
N GLY A 264 -1.38 17.50 3.14
CA GLY A 264 -1.57 16.88 4.45
C GLY A 264 -0.90 15.51 4.57
N LEU A 265 -0.69 14.80 3.45
CA LEU A 265 0.12 13.59 3.37
C LEU A 265 1.28 13.78 2.39
N LEU A 266 2.51 13.51 2.86
CA LEU A 266 3.74 13.75 2.11
C LEU A 266 4.63 12.50 2.07
N PRO A 267 5.30 12.25 0.95
CA PRO A 267 6.32 11.22 0.88
C PRO A 267 7.62 11.69 1.55
N ILE A 268 8.21 10.83 2.38
CA ILE A 268 9.56 11.03 2.95
C ILE A 268 10.47 9.85 2.63
N GLU A 269 11.77 10.11 2.46
CA GLU A 269 12.79 9.07 2.34
C GLU A 269 13.43 8.80 3.70
N VAL A 270 13.41 7.54 4.11
CA VAL A 270 13.99 7.07 5.38
C VAL A 270 15.06 6.04 5.10
N SER A 271 16.22 6.17 5.72
CA SER A 271 17.25 5.13 5.67
C SER A 271 16.88 3.99 6.61
N VAL A 272 16.67 2.79 6.07
CA VAL A 272 16.24 1.62 6.85
C VAL A 272 17.37 0.61 6.98
N GLY A 273 17.71 0.27 8.22
CA GLY A 273 18.70 -0.75 8.55
C GLY A 273 20.17 -0.29 8.46
N VAL A 274 21.06 -1.26 8.36
CA VAL A 274 22.53 -1.07 8.25
C VAL A 274 22.96 -0.89 6.81
N ARG A 275 22.24 -1.52 5.87
CA ARG A 275 22.42 -1.32 4.43
C ARG A 275 21.77 0.02 4.06
N ARG A 276 22.37 0.81 3.16
CA ARG A 276 21.87 2.13 2.67
C ARG A 276 20.58 2.02 1.84
N ILE A 277 19.65 1.19 2.28
CA ILE A 277 18.37 0.97 1.67
C ILE A 277 17.47 2.13 2.09
N LYS A 278 17.02 2.91 1.12
CA LYS A 278 16.03 3.95 1.34
C LYS A 278 14.63 3.35 1.21
N ALA A 279 13.81 3.56 2.23
CA ALA A 279 12.37 3.37 2.14
C ALA A 279 11.70 4.72 1.89
N THR A 280 10.61 4.72 1.13
CA THR A 280 9.73 5.86 0.95
C THR A 280 8.43 5.58 1.68
N TYR A 281 8.07 6.47 2.61
CA TYR A 281 6.83 6.38 3.38
C TYR A 281 5.95 7.58 3.10
N MET A 282 4.65 7.33 2.99
CA MET A 282 3.66 8.39 3.08
C MET A 282 3.36 8.66 4.55
N VAL A 283 3.54 9.90 4.99
CA VAL A 283 3.32 10.33 6.38
C VAL A 283 2.50 11.61 6.42
N ARG A 284 1.93 11.95 7.58
CA ARG A 284 1.27 13.26 7.75
C ARG A 284 2.28 14.39 7.63
N ALA A 285 1.85 15.55 7.16
CA ALA A 285 2.70 16.74 7.00
C ALA A 285 3.45 17.11 8.29
N LYS A 286 2.76 17.05 9.45
CA LYS A 286 3.37 17.28 10.76
C LYS A 286 4.49 16.27 11.09
N ASP A 287 4.31 15.01 10.70
CA ASP A 287 5.28 13.94 10.94
C ASP A 287 6.48 14.10 9.97
N ALA A 288 6.24 14.57 8.74
CA ALA A 288 7.30 14.92 7.78
C ALA A 288 8.14 16.11 8.25
N ALA A 289 7.49 17.19 8.71
CA ALA A 289 8.18 18.36 9.28
C ALA A 289 9.03 17.96 10.49
N ARG A 290 8.45 17.16 11.40
CA ARG A 290 9.17 16.67 12.57
C ARG A 290 10.35 15.78 12.19
N PHE A 291 10.19 14.91 11.21
CA PHE A 291 11.30 14.09 10.69
C PHE A 291 12.43 14.96 10.12
N ALA A 292 12.10 16.04 9.41
CA ALA A 292 13.09 16.97 8.88
C ALA A 292 13.89 17.66 10.01
N GLU A 293 13.23 18.11 11.08
CA GLU A 293 13.89 18.68 12.26
C GLU A 293 14.88 17.69 12.91
N MET A 294 14.43 16.45 13.12
CA MET A 294 15.26 15.38 13.70
C MET A 294 16.47 15.03 12.85
N THR A 295 16.34 15.09 11.52
CA THR A 295 17.40 14.70 10.59
C THR A 295 18.35 15.84 10.21
N ALA A 296 17.89 17.09 10.29
CA ALA A 296 18.72 18.28 10.09
C ALA A 296 19.61 18.60 11.30
N GLY A 297 19.41 17.93 12.44
CA GLY A 297 20.13 18.22 13.68
C GLY A 297 19.65 19.52 14.36
N THR A 298 18.52 20.08 13.92
CA THR A 298 17.86 21.26 14.51
C THR A 298 16.83 20.86 15.57
N PHE A 299 16.88 19.61 16.02
CA PHE A 299 16.00 19.10 17.07
C PHE A 299 16.23 19.84 18.38
N ILE A 300 15.22 20.57 18.81
CA ILE A 300 15.10 21.08 20.17
C ILE A 300 14.34 19.99 20.95
N ASP A 301 14.92 19.52 22.06
CA ASP A 301 14.29 18.55 22.96
C ASP A 301 12.88 19.04 23.28
N PRO A 302 11.81 18.29 22.93
CA PRO A 302 10.47 18.83 22.92
C PRO A 302 9.95 19.29 24.30
N ASP A 303 10.56 18.84 25.42
CA ASP A 303 10.62 19.54 26.72
C ASP A 303 11.26 18.60 27.79
N PRO A 304 12.22 19.04 28.62
CA PRO A 304 12.53 18.35 29.89
C PRO A 304 11.42 18.50 30.97
N VAL A 305 10.46 19.41 30.81
CA VAL A 305 9.49 19.82 31.88
C VAL A 305 8.02 19.43 31.60
N ALA A 306 7.66 19.02 30.38
CA ALA A 306 6.25 18.74 30.04
C ALA A 306 5.77 17.31 30.36
N ARG A 307 5.99 16.81 31.59
CA ARG A 307 5.06 15.86 32.26
C ARG A 307 5.13 16.13 33.76
N GLY A 308 4.13 16.86 34.26
CA GLY A 308 4.12 17.50 35.57
C GLY A 308 4.44 16.62 36.78
N ALA A 309 5.32 17.15 37.63
CA ALA A 309 5.08 17.28 39.06
C ALA A 309 5.58 18.68 39.47
N SER A 310 4.73 19.41 40.18
CA SER A 310 4.87 20.80 40.64
C SER A 310 6.10 21.00 41.53
N GLU A 311 6.77 22.14 41.37
CA GLU A 311 7.96 22.55 42.14
C GLU A 311 7.64 23.05 43.56
N HIS A 312 6.44 22.78 44.11
CA HIS A 312 6.04 23.24 45.46
C HIS A 312 5.05 22.33 46.20
N ASP A 313 5.15 21.01 46.06
CA ASP A 313 4.51 20.09 47.00
C ASP A 313 5.56 19.27 47.75
N GLU A 314 5.64 19.48 49.07
CA GLU A 314 6.36 18.59 49.97
C GLU A 314 5.83 17.16 49.77
N VAL A 315 6.75 16.23 49.46
CA VAL A 315 6.43 14.81 49.30
C VAL A 315 5.99 14.24 50.65
N GLY A 316 4.68 14.19 50.87
CA GLY A 316 4.07 13.29 51.83
C GLY A 316 4.25 11.82 51.39
N PRO A 317 4.24 10.85 52.33
CA PRO A 317 4.53 9.45 52.02
C PRO A 317 3.54 8.85 51.01
N ILE A 318 4.08 8.10 50.04
CA ILE A 318 3.34 7.39 49.00
C ILE A 318 2.34 6.42 49.64
N GLY A 319 1.04 6.67 49.41
CA GLY A 319 -0.08 5.83 49.84
C GLY A 319 -0.39 4.64 48.89
N PRO A 320 -1.26 3.71 49.33
CA PRO A 320 -1.28 2.29 48.96
C PRO A 320 -2.11 1.95 47.70
N CYS A 321 -1.69 2.41 46.51
CA CYS A 321 -2.42 2.12 45.25
C CYS A 321 -2.16 0.70 44.68
N THR A 322 -1.00 0.10 44.94
CA THR A 322 -0.69 -1.29 44.53
C THR A 322 -1.44 -2.32 45.36
N ALA A 323 -1.67 -2.04 46.64
CA ALA A 323 -2.37 -2.95 47.55
C ALA A 323 -3.85 -3.16 47.17
N ASP A 324 -4.51 -2.16 46.57
CA ASP A 324 -5.93 -2.27 46.22
C ASP A 324 -6.16 -3.11 44.96
N VAL A 325 -5.23 -3.05 44.00
CA VAL A 325 -5.22 -3.90 42.79
C VAL A 325 -4.90 -5.36 43.15
N GLU A 326 -3.88 -5.59 43.98
CA GLU A 326 -3.54 -6.94 44.46
C GLU A 326 -4.68 -7.55 45.31
N ARG A 327 -5.33 -6.75 46.16
CA ARG A 327 -6.45 -7.20 47.00
C ARG A 327 -7.69 -7.55 46.16
N ARG A 328 -8.01 -6.79 45.12
CA ARG A 328 -9.10 -7.09 44.17
C ARG A 328 -8.83 -8.35 43.33
N LEU A 329 -7.60 -8.54 42.86
CA LEU A 329 -7.16 -9.77 42.17
C LEU A 329 -7.20 -11.01 43.06
N THR A 330 -6.82 -10.86 44.34
CA THR A 330 -6.85 -11.93 45.34
C THR A 330 -8.28 -12.36 45.70
N ALA A 331 -9.24 -11.42 45.66
CA ALA A 331 -10.65 -11.68 45.94
C ALA A 331 -11.42 -12.29 44.75
N LEU A 332 -11.01 -12.01 43.51
CA LEU A 332 -11.78 -12.40 42.32
C LEU A 332 -11.56 -13.83 41.83
N ILE A 333 -10.41 -14.47 42.09
CA ILE A 333 -10.14 -15.81 41.51
C ILE A 333 -9.35 -16.73 42.45
N PRO A 334 -10.03 -17.49 43.34
CA PRO A 334 -9.37 -18.50 44.18
C PRO A 334 -8.77 -19.68 43.39
N GLN A 335 -9.28 -19.98 42.18
CA GLN A 335 -8.97 -21.24 41.48
C GLN A 335 -7.88 -21.16 40.40
N GLN A 336 -7.29 -19.99 40.10
CA GLN A 336 -6.32 -19.85 39.00
C GLN A 336 -4.97 -19.20 39.36
N ARG A 337 -4.58 -19.20 40.64
CA ARG A 337 -3.30 -18.62 41.11
C ARG A 337 -2.04 -19.16 40.40
N GLY A 338 -2.12 -20.29 39.68
CA GLY A 338 -1.02 -20.85 38.90
C GLY A 338 -0.99 -20.54 37.40
N ARG A 339 -1.99 -19.86 36.82
CA ARG A 339 -2.12 -19.72 35.35
C ARG A 339 -1.99 -18.31 34.78
N VAL A 340 -2.00 -17.26 35.61
CA VAL A 340 -1.88 -15.87 35.14
C VAL A 340 -0.53 -15.32 35.60
N GLU A 341 0.41 -15.19 34.65
CA GLU A 341 1.66 -14.47 34.90
C GLU A 341 1.36 -12.96 34.92
N THR A 342 1.32 -12.37 36.11
CA THR A 342 0.96 -10.96 36.38
C THR A 342 1.90 -9.94 35.72
N ARG A 343 3.08 -10.36 35.24
CA ARG A 343 4.07 -9.53 34.51
C ARG A 343 3.61 -9.04 33.12
N TYR A 344 2.44 -9.46 32.65
CA TYR A 344 1.90 -9.11 31.33
C TYR A 344 0.62 -8.28 31.38
N LEU A 345 0.30 -7.67 32.52
CA LEU A 345 -0.82 -6.73 32.65
C LEU A 345 -0.30 -5.30 32.47
N ALA A 346 -0.82 -4.62 31.45
CA ALA A 346 -0.65 -3.18 31.28
C ALA A 346 -2.03 -2.51 31.27
N LEU A 347 -2.12 -1.33 31.87
CA LEU A 347 -3.29 -0.46 31.79
C LEU A 347 -3.16 0.33 30.47
N ASP A 348 -4.03 0.08 29.48
CA ASP A 348 -4.06 0.81 28.20
C ASP A 348 -5.36 1.61 28.07
N HIS A 349 -5.37 2.81 28.63
CA HIS A 349 -6.54 3.69 28.57
C HIS A 349 -6.80 4.30 27.19
N THR A 350 -5.98 4.01 26.18
CA THR A 350 -6.02 4.67 24.87
C THR A 350 -6.64 3.82 23.76
N SER A 351 -6.81 2.51 23.99
CA SER A 351 -7.34 1.57 23.01
C SER A 351 -8.72 1.05 23.43
N ALA A 352 -9.66 0.93 22.50
CA ALA A 352 -10.99 0.33 22.75
C ALA A 352 -10.95 -1.20 22.55
N CYS A 353 -11.69 -1.93 23.39
CA CYS A 353 -11.84 -3.37 23.28
C CYS A 353 -12.60 -3.74 22.00
N ARG A 354 -12.06 -4.67 21.21
CA ARG A 354 -12.66 -5.05 19.92
C ARG A 354 -14.03 -5.72 20.04
N TYR A 355 -14.35 -6.29 21.21
CA TYR A 355 -15.60 -7.01 21.43
C TYR A 355 -16.72 -6.14 21.98
N CYS A 356 -16.42 -5.21 22.90
CA CYS A 356 -17.44 -4.40 23.56
C CYS A 356 -17.31 -2.89 23.31
N GLY A 357 -16.26 -2.42 22.64
CA GLY A 357 -16.05 -1.00 22.33
C GLY A 357 -15.56 -0.14 23.49
N GLU A 358 -15.53 -0.67 24.73
CA GLU A 358 -15.11 0.07 25.92
C GLU A 358 -13.58 0.18 26.05
N PRO A 359 -13.04 1.26 26.67
CA PRO A 359 -11.60 1.45 26.87
C PRO A 359 -10.93 0.30 27.63
N LEU A 360 -9.72 -0.10 27.20
CA LEU A 360 -9.00 -1.26 27.72
C LEU A 360 -8.33 -0.98 29.07
N ARG A 361 -9.09 -1.17 30.16
CA ARG A 361 -8.55 -0.99 31.51
C ARG A 361 -7.59 -2.11 31.94
N GLU A 362 -7.67 -3.32 31.38
CA GLU A 362 -6.79 -4.45 31.71
C GLU A 362 -6.52 -5.30 30.45
N VAL A 363 -5.24 -5.45 30.06
CA VAL A 363 -4.82 -6.16 28.83
C VAL A 363 -4.04 -7.43 29.16
N SER A 364 -4.37 -8.56 28.51
CA SER A 364 -3.53 -9.75 28.45
C SER A 364 -2.69 -9.74 27.16
N VAL A 365 -1.36 -9.72 27.28
CA VAL A 365 -0.45 -9.46 26.15
C VAL A 365 0.00 -10.75 25.41
N ARG A 366 -0.53 -11.93 25.76
CA ARG A 366 -0.24 -13.14 24.98
C ARG A 366 -0.90 -13.01 23.59
N GLN A 367 -0.09 -12.91 22.53
CA GLN A 367 -0.46 -12.94 21.11
C GLN A 367 -0.79 -11.60 20.42
N GLY A 368 -0.56 -10.45 21.05
CA GLY A 368 -0.68 -9.15 20.36
C GLY A 368 -2.11 -8.72 20.02
N ILE A 369 -3.11 -9.36 20.63
CA ILE A 369 -4.52 -9.00 20.48
C ILE A 369 -4.95 -8.16 21.69
N ARG A 370 -5.52 -6.97 21.46
CA ARG A 370 -5.94 -6.03 22.50
C ARG A 370 -7.42 -6.17 22.82
N ASN A 371 -7.77 -6.95 23.85
CA ASN A 371 -9.16 -7.15 24.33
C ASN A 371 -9.18 -7.19 25.87
N HIS A 372 -10.33 -6.92 26.50
CA HIS A 372 -10.51 -7.23 27.92
C HIS A 372 -10.41 -8.75 28.12
N LEU A 373 -9.76 -9.16 29.22
CA LEU A 373 -9.60 -10.58 29.55
C LEU A 373 -10.95 -11.31 29.62
N ARG A 374 -11.96 -10.65 30.20
CA ARG A 374 -13.34 -11.17 30.29
C ARG A 374 -13.97 -11.41 28.92
N CYS A 375 -13.90 -10.43 28.02
CA CYS A 375 -14.48 -10.54 26.67
C CYS A 375 -13.80 -11.64 25.84
N TRP A 376 -12.50 -11.87 26.04
CA TRP A 376 -11.79 -12.96 25.38
C TRP A 376 -12.27 -14.33 25.89
N GLN A 377 -12.41 -14.50 27.21
CA GLN A 377 -12.89 -15.73 27.83
C GLN A 377 -14.34 -16.07 27.45
N GLU A 378 -15.21 -15.07 27.37
CA GLU A 378 -16.62 -15.23 26.98
C GLU A 378 -16.78 -15.52 25.47
N SER A 379 -15.77 -15.23 24.64
CA SER A 379 -15.81 -15.47 23.19
C SER A 379 -15.69 -16.94 22.77
N GLY A 380 -15.38 -17.84 23.71
CA GLY A 380 -15.34 -19.29 23.49
C GLY A 380 -14.29 -19.79 22.48
N ARG A 381 -13.32 -18.95 22.10
CA ARG A 381 -12.21 -19.33 21.22
C ARG A 381 -11.00 -19.78 22.06
N PRO A 382 -10.28 -20.84 21.65
CA PRO A 382 -9.14 -21.38 22.39
C PRO A 382 -7.95 -20.42 22.50
#